data_AF-A0A072UH92-F1
#
_entry.id   AF-A0A072UH92-F1
#
_cell.length_a   1.000
_cell.length_b   1.000
_cell.length_c   1.000
_cell.angle_alpha   90.00
_cell.angle_beta   90.00
_cell.angle_gamma   90.00
#
_symmetry.space_group_name_H-M   'P 1'
#
loop_
_entity.id
_entity.type
_entity.pdbx_description
1 polymer ?
#
loop_
_entity_poly.entity_id
_entity_poly.type
_entity_poly.pdbx_seq_one_letter_code
_entity_poly.pdbx_strand_id
1 'polypeptide(L)'
;MRDTTNLDLQESGWEELRKEARKIEGDLDVKLSSYAKLGARFTQGGYVEGGSPSVGSSRSWKSMEMEIQSLLEKLLDINDSMSRCAASAGPATSVTQKLARHRDILHEFTQEFRRTKGNINSMKEHAELLGSVRDDISDFKASGSMSPRMQLLRERAAIHGSTSHMKLLVKLKQQELSWVLRGHCLAMFKEK
;
A
#
# COMPACT_ATOMS: atom_id res chain seq x y z
N MET A 1 55.92 -7.14 -36.03
CA MET A 1 54.63 -7.17 -36.77
C MET A 1 53.63 -8.19 -36.17
N ARG A 2 53.61 -8.41 -34.84
CA ARG A 2 52.69 -9.38 -34.20
C ARG A 2 51.68 -8.76 -33.22
N ASP A 3 51.67 -7.43 -33.06
CA ASP A 3 50.82 -6.75 -32.06
C ASP A 3 49.54 -6.12 -32.64
N THR A 4 49.47 -5.88 -33.95
CA THR A 4 48.32 -5.20 -34.59
C THR A 4 47.07 -6.08 -34.65
N THR A 5 47.23 -7.39 -34.88
CA THR A 5 46.09 -8.32 -34.99
C THR A 5 45.44 -8.61 -33.64
N ASN A 6 46.19 -8.53 -32.54
CA ASN A 6 45.66 -8.76 -31.19
C ASN A 6 44.78 -7.59 -30.73
N LEU A 7 45.18 -6.36 -31.07
CA LEU A 7 44.42 -5.14 -30.81
C LEU A 7 43.10 -5.09 -31.61
N ASP A 8 43.11 -5.45 -32.90
CA ASP A 8 41.90 -5.46 -33.74
C ASP A 8 40.88 -6.52 -33.28
N LEU A 9 41.34 -7.70 -32.86
CA LEU A 9 40.47 -8.75 -32.31
C LEU A 9 39.86 -8.36 -30.97
N GLN A 10 40.65 -7.68 -30.13
CA GLN A 10 40.19 -7.17 -28.84
C GLN A 10 39.22 -5.99 -29.00
N GLU A 11 39.42 -5.14 -30.02
CA GLU A 11 38.51 -4.04 -30.37
C GLU A 11 37.17 -4.59 -30.91
N SER A 12 37.21 -5.67 -31.70
CA SER A 12 36.01 -6.39 -32.17
C SER A 12 35.19 -6.97 -30.99
N GLY A 13 35.84 -7.66 -30.05
CA GLY A 13 35.15 -8.21 -28.87
C GLY A 13 34.52 -7.13 -27.98
N TRP A 14 35.20 -5.99 -27.80
CA TRP A 14 34.66 -4.85 -27.06
C TRP A 14 33.43 -4.20 -27.74
N GLU A 15 33.44 -4.08 -29.07
CA GLU A 15 32.30 -3.54 -29.82
C GLU A 15 31.08 -4.46 -29.75
N GLU A 16 31.27 -5.77 -29.81
CA GLU A 16 30.19 -6.76 -29.65
C GLU A 16 29.52 -6.66 -28.27
N LEU A 17 30.33 -6.59 -27.20
CA LEU A 17 29.81 -6.41 -25.85
C LEU A 17 29.02 -5.11 -25.70
N ARG A 18 29.44 -4.01 -26.36
CA ARG A 18 28.68 -2.74 -26.33
C ARG A 18 27.34 -2.83 -27.02
N LYS A 19 27.28 -3.51 -28.17
CA LYS A 19 26.01 -3.76 -28.86
C LYS A 19 25.07 -4.59 -28.00
N GLU A 20 25.60 -5.61 -27.31
CA GLU A 20 24.81 -6.42 -26.38
C GLU A 20 24.32 -5.61 -25.17
N ALA A 21 25.18 -4.81 -24.54
CA ALA A 21 24.80 -3.92 -23.44
C ALA A 21 23.66 -2.99 -23.86
N ARG A 22 23.78 -2.29 -25.00
CA ARG A 22 22.74 -1.41 -25.54
C ARG A 22 21.40 -2.11 -25.75
N LYS A 23 21.44 -3.38 -26.18
CA LYS A 23 20.23 -4.19 -26.34
C LYS A 23 19.58 -4.47 -24.98
N ILE A 24 20.36 -4.91 -23.99
CA ILE A 24 19.86 -5.19 -22.64
C ILE A 24 19.34 -3.92 -21.95
N GLU A 25 20.02 -2.78 -22.14
CA GLU A 25 19.57 -1.47 -21.67
C GLU A 25 18.19 -1.10 -22.26
N GLY A 26 17.98 -1.34 -23.55
CA GLY A 26 16.67 -1.11 -24.19
C GLY A 26 15.58 -2.05 -23.68
N ASP A 27 15.90 -3.32 -23.47
CA ASP A 27 14.97 -4.31 -22.89
C ASP A 27 14.61 -3.93 -21.44
N LEU A 28 15.58 -3.42 -20.66
CA LEU A 28 15.38 -2.92 -19.30
C LEU A 28 14.43 -1.73 -19.25
N ASP A 29 14.61 -0.73 -20.13
CA ASP A 29 13.73 0.45 -20.20
C ASP A 29 12.26 0.06 -20.43
N VAL A 30 12.01 -0.82 -21.42
CA VAL A 30 10.65 -1.29 -21.74
C VAL A 30 10.04 -2.07 -20.56
N LYS A 31 10.83 -2.94 -19.92
CA LYS A 31 10.36 -3.76 -18.79
C LYS A 31 10.11 -2.93 -17.54
N LEU A 32 11.00 -2.00 -17.19
CA LEU A 32 10.83 -1.10 -16.06
C LEU A 32 9.62 -0.17 -16.25
N SER A 33 9.44 0.39 -17.45
CA SER A 33 8.24 1.18 -17.78
C SER A 33 6.96 0.36 -17.62
N SER A 34 6.97 -0.90 -18.06
CA SER A 34 5.82 -1.80 -17.91
C SER A 34 5.55 -2.16 -16.44
N TYR A 35 6.61 -2.42 -15.67
CA TYR A 35 6.55 -2.72 -14.25
C TYR A 35 6.00 -1.54 -13.43
N ALA A 36 6.47 -0.32 -13.70
CA ALA A 36 5.97 0.91 -13.08
C ALA A 36 4.48 1.15 -13.38
N LYS A 37 4.03 0.91 -14.62
CA LYS A 37 2.62 1.05 -15.02
C LYS A 37 1.69 0.08 -14.31
N LEU A 38 2.14 -1.14 -14.03
CA LEU A 38 1.36 -2.06 -13.21
C LEU A 38 1.14 -1.48 -11.80
N GLY A 39 2.10 -0.70 -11.29
CA GLY A 39 2.05 -0.07 -9.97
C GLY A 39 0.97 0.99 -9.89
N ALA A 40 0.91 1.86 -10.88
CA ALA A 40 -0.11 2.90 -10.97
C ALA A 40 -1.56 2.38 -10.94
N ARG A 41 -1.80 1.10 -11.22
CA ARG A 41 -3.15 0.50 -11.14
C ARG A 41 -3.68 0.44 -9.70
N PHE A 42 -2.82 0.39 -8.68
CA PHE A 42 -3.25 0.41 -7.28
C PHE A 42 -3.73 1.81 -6.83
N THR A 43 -3.14 2.89 -7.34
CA THR A 43 -3.59 4.26 -7.01
C THR A 43 -4.81 4.70 -7.81
N GLN A 44 -4.96 4.24 -9.06
CA GLN A 44 -6.09 4.61 -9.91
C GLN A 44 -7.33 3.71 -9.71
N GLY A 45 -7.18 2.54 -9.10
CA GLY A 45 -8.24 1.55 -8.89
C GLY A 45 -9.18 1.80 -7.72
N GLY A 46 -9.26 3.03 -7.19
CA GLY A 46 -10.06 3.38 -6.02
C GLY A 46 -11.59 3.33 -6.20
N TYR A 47 -12.13 2.93 -7.36
CA TYR A 47 -13.58 3.05 -7.63
C TYR A 47 -14.24 1.95 -8.46
N VAL A 48 -13.54 0.88 -8.82
CA VAL A 48 -14.20 -0.25 -9.54
C VAL A 48 -14.41 -1.39 -8.56
N GLU A 49 -15.61 -1.37 -7.98
CA GLU A 49 -16.43 -2.53 -7.65
C GLU A 49 -15.72 -3.89 -7.56
N GLY A 50 -15.63 -4.44 -6.35
CA GLY A 50 -15.71 -5.88 -6.11
C GLY A 50 -14.76 -6.78 -6.91
N GLY A 51 -13.45 -6.59 -6.77
CA GLY A 51 -12.47 -7.56 -7.29
C GLY A 51 -11.30 -7.70 -6.34
N SER A 52 -11.25 -8.80 -5.60
CA SER A 52 -10.04 -9.31 -4.94
C SER A 52 -8.81 -9.07 -5.83
N PRO A 53 -7.64 -8.67 -5.30
CA PRO A 53 -6.43 -8.54 -6.12
C PRO A 53 -6.17 -9.92 -6.72
N SER A 54 -6.57 -10.10 -7.99
CA SER A 54 -6.54 -11.40 -8.64
C SER A 54 -5.15 -11.97 -8.44
N VAL A 55 -5.08 -13.17 -7.85
CA VAL A 55 -3.82 -13.92 -7.66
C VAL A 55 -3.01 -13.98 -8.98
N GLY A 56 -3.70 -13.85 -10.13
CA GLY A 56 -3.08 -13.71 -11.44
C GLY A 56 -2.26 -12.45 -11.69
N SER A 57 -2.62 -11.33 -11.07
CA SER A 57 -1.81 -10.12 -11.07
C SER A 57 -0.52 -10.37 -10.29
N SER A 58 -0.60 -10.91 -9.06
CA SER A 58 0.57 -11.11 -8.19
C SER A 58 1.65 -12.03 -8.79
N ARG A 59 1.26 -13.10 -9.51
CA ARG A 59 2.22 -13.95 -10.23
C ARG A 59 2.89 -13.21 -11.40
N SER A 60 2.15 -12.38 -12.13
CA SER A 60 2.67 -11.60 -13.26
C SER A 60 3.69 -10.57 -12.79
N TRP A 61 3.44 -9.95 -11.63
CA TRP A 61 4.35 -9.03 -10.96
C TRP A 61 5.68 -9.69 -10.60
N LYS A 62 5.63 -10.81 -9.87
CA LYS A 62 6.84 -11.55 -9.48
C LYS A 62 7.63 -12.04 -10.70
N SER A 63 6.94 -12.47 -11.78
CA SER A 63 7.60 -12.84 -13.03
C SER A 63 8.38 -11.67 -13.61
N MET A 64 7.77 -10.49 -13.68
CA MET A 64 8.42 -9.29 -14.22
C MET A 64 9.60 -8.83 -13.36
N GLU A 65 9.50 -8.95 -12.03
CA GLU A 65 10.65 -8.70 -11.14
C GLU A 65 11.81 -9.64 -11.41
N MET A 66 11.54 -10.95 -11.59
CA MET A 66 12.58 -11.93 -11.91
C MET A 66 13.22 -11.65 -13.28
N GLU A 67 12.42 -11.25 -14.27
CA GLU A 67 12.93 -10.89 -15.59
C GLU A 67 13.83 -9.64 -15.54
N ILE A 68 13.41 -8.57 -14.84
CA ILE A 68 14.22 -7.37 -14.67
C ILE A 68 15.51 -7.69 -13.92
N GLN A 69 15.42 -8.48 -12.85
CA GLN A 69 16.59 -8.92 -12.06
C GLN A 69 17.58 -9.70 -12.95
N SER A 70 17.08 -10.61 -13.78
CA SER A 70 17.90 -11.38 -14.72
C SER A 70 18.57 -10.48 -15.77
N LEU A 71 17.88 -9.46 -16.28
CA LEU A 71 18.45 -8.50 -17.23
C LEU A 71 19.54 -7.64 -16.57
N LEU A 72 19.35 -7.21 -15.32
CA LEU A 72 20.35 -6.46 -14.56
C LEU A 72 21.61 -7.30 -14.31
N GLU A 73 21.44 -8.57 -13.92
CA GLU A 73 22.55 -9.52 -13.75
C GLU A 73 23.30 -9.73 -15.07
N LYS A 74 22.57 -9.91 -16.18
CA LYS A 74 23.20 -10.02 -17.49
C LYS A 74 23.97 -8.77 -17.89
N LEU A 75 23.45 -7.58 -17.62
CA LEU A 75 24.15 -6.32 -17.90
C LEU A 75 25.41 -6.16 -17.03
N LEU A 76 25.36 -6.62 -15.77
CA LEU A 76 26.53 -6.69 -14.89
C LEU A 76 27.61 -7.61 -15.47
N ASP A 77 27.24 -8.82 -15.92
CA ASP A 77 28.18 -9.78 -16.52
C ASP A 77 28.84 -9.24 -17.81
N ILE A 78 28.06 -8.53 -18.63
CA ILE A 78 28.57 -7.83 -19.82
C ILE A 78 29.55 -6.74 -19.39
N ASN A 79 29.22 -5.91 -18.40
CA ASN A 79 30.10 -4.87 -17.87
C ASN A 79 31.39 -5.43 -17.28
N ASP A 80 31.36 -6.59 -16.62
CA ASP A 80 32.55 -7.27 -16.12
C ASP A 80 33.42 -7.81 -17.26
N SER A 81 32.78 -8.32 -18.32
CA SER A 81 33.49 -8.78 -19.52
C SER A 81 34.13 -7.61 -20.29
N MET A 82 33.41 -6.50 -20.40
CA MET A 82 33.94 -5.23 -20.90
C MET A 82 35.13 -4.76 -20.06
N SER A 83 35.05 -4.89 -18.74
CA SER A 83 36.13 -4.51 -17.83
C SER A 83 37.41 -5.32 -18.08
N ARG A 84 37.27 -6.61 -18.40
CA ARG A 84 38.40 -7.47 -18.79
C ARG A 84 39.02 -7.02 -20.11
N CYS A 85 38.21 -6.68 -21.13
CA CYS A 85 38.71 -6.13 -22.40
C CYS A 85 39.37 -4.75 -22.26
N ALA A 86 38.86 -3.93 -21.33
CA ALA A 86 39.39 -2.60 -21.05
C ALA A 86 40.68 -2.65 -20.22
N ALA A 87 40.86 -3.64 -19.35
CA ALA A 87 42.09 -3.78 -18.54
C ALA A 87 43.35 -4.02 -19.38
N SER A 88 43.20 -4.65 -20.55
CA SER A 88 44.26 -4.83 -21.53
C SER A 88 44.47 -3.61 -22.45
N ALA A 89 43.59 -2.61 -22.37
CA ALA A 89 43.79 -1.29 -22.96
C ALA A 89 44.29 -0.31 -21.86
N GLY A 90 45.24 0.58 -22.16
CA GLY A 90 45.81 1.45 -21.13
C GLY A 90 44.77 2.33 -20.39
N PRO A 91 45.08 2.85 -19.18
CA PRO A 91 44.11 3.51 -18.27
C PRO A 91 43.45 4.80 -18.77
N ALA A 92 43.97 5.42 -19.85
CA ALA A 92 43.53 6.72 -20.36
C ALA A 92 42.83 6.61 -21.73
N THR A 93 42.26 5.45 -22.04
CA THR A 93 41.64 5.18 -23.34
C THR A 93 40.16 5.57 -23.36
N SER A 94 39.65 5.94 -24.55
CA SER A 94 38.22 6.17 -24.79
C SER A 94 37.34 4.97 -24.40
N VAL A 95 37.91 3.76 -24.44
CA VAL A 95 37.31 2.50 -23.95
C VAL A 95 37.01 2.58 -22.45
N THR A 96 37.95 3.07 -21.64
CA THR A 96 37.79 3.19 -20.18
C THR A 96 36.69 4.18 -19.81
N GLN A 97 36.60 5.31 -20.53
CA GLN A 97 35.51 6.29 -20.32
C GLN A 97 34.14 5.73 -20.70
N LYS A 98 34.05 5.01 -21.83
CA LYS A 98 32.81 4.34 -22.25
C LYS A 98 32.38 3.26 -21.26
N LEU A 99 33.33 2.49 -20.71
CA LEU A 99 33.04 1.51 -19.64
C LEU A 99 32.45 2.18 -18.40
N ALA A 100 33.05 3.29 -17.94
CA ALA A 100 32.53 4.03 -16.81
C ALA A 100 31.06 4.43 -17.05
N ARG A 101 30.73 4.91 -18.26
CA ARG A 101 29.34 5.22 -18.61
C ARG A 101 28.40 4.01 -18.54
N HIS A 102 28.81 2.84 -19.02
CA HIS A 102 27.95 1.65 -18.92
C HIS A 102 27.75 1.18 -17.47
N ARG A 103 28.73 1.40 -16.58
CA ARG A 103 28.58 1.16 -15.13
C ARG A 103 27.58 2.14 -14.50
N ASP A 104 27.64 3.41 -14.89
CA ASP A 104 26.68 4.43 -14.42
C ASP A 104 25.26 4.07 -14.85
N ILE A 105 25.06 3.67 -16.12
CA ILE A 105 23.75 3.26 -16.64
C ILE A 105 23.20 2.04 -15.88
N LEU A 106 24.03 1.01 -15.65
CA LEU A 106 23.63 -0.14 -14.83
C LEU A 106 23.21 0.30 -13.42
N HIS A 107 23.95 1.24 -12.83
CA HIS A 107 23.63 1.77 -11.50
C HIS A 107 22.29 2.51 -11.49
N GLU A 108 22.03 3.36 -12.49
CA GLU A 108 20.76 4.07 -12.68
C GLU A 108 19.59 3.10 -12.78
N PHE A 109 19.66 2.07 -13.65
CA PHE A 109 18.61 1.06 -13.76
C PHE A 109 18.39 0.28 -12.47
N THR A 110 19.46 -0.08 -11.76
CA THR A 110 19.37 -0.78 -10.48
C THR A 110 18.67 0.08 -9.42
N GLN A 111 18.97 1.38 -9.37
CA GLN A 111 18.31 2.31 -8.46
C GLN A 111 16.84 2.50 -8.83
N GLU A 112 16.53 2.68 -10.11
CA GLU A 112 15.16 2.84 -10.60
C GLU A 112 14.31 1.62 -10.27
N PHE A 113 14.84 0.41 -10.49
CA PHE A 113 14.15 -0.82 -10.14
C PHE A 113 13.83 -0.90 -8.64
N ARG A 114 14.81 -0.61 -7.78
CA ARG A 114 14.61 -0.59 -6.32
C ARG A 114 13.56 0.43 -5.89
N ARG A 115 13.64 1.65 -6.43
CA ARG A 115 12.68 2.73 -6.14
C ARG A 115 11.26 2.32 -6.56
N THR A 116 11.12 1.79 -7.77
CA THR A 116 9.82 1.39 -8.33
C THR A 116 9.21 0.24 -7.53
N LYS A 117 10.01 -0.79 -7.23
CA LYS A 117 9.60 -1.92 -6.38
C LYS A 117 9.16 -1.48 -4.99
N GLY A 118 9.91 -0.59 -4.35
CA GLY A 118 9.56 -0.02 -3.05
C GLY A 118 8.23 0.74 -3.08
N ASN A 119 8.02 1.58 -4.10
CA ASN A 119 6.77 2.31 -4.29
C ASN A 119 5.57 1.36 -4.45
N ILE A 120 5.70 0.33 -5.28
CA ILE A 120 4.64 -0.67 -5.49
C ILE A 120 4.33 -1.41 -4.20
N ASN A 121 5.34 -1.82 -3.44
CA ASN A 121 5.14 -2.53 -2.18
C ASN A 121 4.38 -1.66 -1.17
N SER A 122 4.79 -0.39 -1.02
CA SER A 122 4.10 0.56 -0.15
C SER A 122 2.62 0.78 -0.57
N MET A 123 2.37 0.89 -1.88
CA MET A 123 1.00 1.03 -2.40
C MET A 123 0.16 -0.22 -2.17
N LYS A 124 0.76 -1.42 -2.28
CA LYS A 124 0.10 -2.69 -2.00
C LYS A 124 -0.26 -2.81 -0.51
N GLU A 125 0.68 -2.52 0.39
CA GLU A 125 0.44 -2.51 1.84
C GLU A 125 -0.68 -1.54 2.21
N HIS A 126 -0.67 -0.34 1.63
CA HIS A 126 -1.74 0.63 1.81
C HIS A 126 -3.11 0.10 1.35
N ALA A 127 -3.17 -0.59 0.21
CA ALA A 127 -4.40 -1.20 -0.29
C ALA A 127 -4.90 -2.35 0.60
N GLU A 128 -4.01 -3.20 1.11
CA GLU A 128 -4.34 -4.30 2.04
C GLU A 128 -4.90 -3.75 3.36
N LEU A 129 -4.31 -2.69 3.92
CA LEU A 129 -4.82 -2.02 5.12
C LEU A 129 -6.23 -1.45 4.92
N LEU A 130 -6.47 -0.75 3.80
CA LEU A 130 -7.81 -0.23 3.48
C LEU A 130 -8.84 -1.34 3.23
N GLY A 131 -8.42 -2.46 2.64
CA GLY A 131 -9.25 -3.65 2.46
C GLY A 131 -9.71 -4.22 3.80
N SER A 132 -8.77 -4.47 4.72
CA SER A 132 -9.07 -4.98 6.07
C SER A 132 -10.05 -4.07 6.82
N VAL A 133 -9.83 -2.75 6.80
CA VAL A 133 -10.73 -1.80 7.47
C VAL A 133 -12.13 -1.82 6.84
N ARG A 134 -12.24 -1.97 5.51
CA ARG A 134 -13.52 -2.08 4.82
C ARG A 134 -14.25 -3.37 5.21
N ASP A 135 -13.53 -4.48 5.32
CA ASP A 135 -14.08 -5.77 5.74
C ASP A 135 -14.59 -5.68 7.19
N ASP A 136 -13.81 -5.12 8.11
CA ASP A 136 -14.22 -4.88 9.50
C ASP A 136 -15.49 -4.01 9.59
N ILE A 137 -15.56 -2.93 8.79
CA ILE A 137 -16.76 -2.07 8.72
C ILE A 137 -17.97 -2.84 8.17
N SER A 138 -17.75 -3.69 7.17
CA SER A 138 -18.81 -4.47 6.54
C SER A 138 -19.33 -5.54 7.49
N ASP A 139 -18.44 -6.24 8.20
CA ASP A 139 -18.77 -7.21 9.24
C ASP A 139 -19.50 -6.55 10.41
N PHE A 140 -19.04 -5.37 10.85
CA PHE A 140 -19.74 -4.59 11.87
C PHE A 140 -21.18 -4.25 11.44
N LYS A 141 -21.37 -3.82 10.19
CA LYS A 141 -22.71 -3.55 9.63
C LYS A 141 -23.56 -4.82 9.46
N ALA A 142 -22.94 -5.92 9.01
CA ALA A 142 -23.61 -7.19 8.74
C ALA A 142 -24.03 -7.92 10.02
N SER A 143 -23.27 -7.78 11.10
CA SER A 143 -23.58 -8.35 12.42
C SER A 143 -24.89 -7.86 13.03
N GLY A 144 -25.54 -6.85 12.42
CA GLY A 144 -26.78 -6.26 12.94
C GLY A 144 -26.58 -5.55 14.28
N SER A 145 -25.32 -5.36 14.71
CA SER A 145 -24.93 -4.55 15.84
C SER A 145 -25.56 -3.17 15.69
N MET A 146 -26.48 -2.86 16.59
CA MET A 146 -27.19 -1.61 16.57
C MET A 146 -26.16 -0.50 16.78
N SER A 147 -26.11 0.49 15.86
CA SER A 147 -25.13 1.58 15.92
C SER A 147 -25.02 2.10 17.36
N PRO A 148 -23.80 2.39 17.88
CA PRO A 148 -23.64 2.92 19.24
C PRO A 148 -24.56 4.12 19.49
N ARG A 149 -24.78 4.96 18.46
CA ARG A 149 -25.75 6.07 18.50
C ARG A 149 -27.18 5.59 18.76
N MET A 150 -27.63 4.54 18.08
CA MET A 150 -28.97 3.97 18.27
C MET A 150 -29.12 3.26 19.61
N GLN A 151 -28.06 2.61 20.11
CA GLN A 151 -28.02 2.05 21.46
C GLN A 151 -28.18 3.14 22.52
N LEU A 152 -27.41 4.24 22.40
CA LEU A 152 -27.51 5.40 23.29
C LEU A 152 -28.88 6.08 23.21
N LEU A 153 -29.49 6.18 22.02
CA LEU A 153 -30.85 6.73 21.88
C LEU A 153 -31.91 5.85 22.56
N ARG A 154 -31.78 4.51 22.47
CA ARG A 154 -32.66 3.56 23.17
C ARG A 154 -32.50 3.66 24.68
N GLU A 155 -31.25 3.72 25.17
CA GLU A 155 -30.94 3.90 26.58
C GLU A 155 -31.51 5.22 27.12
N ARG A 156 -31.33 6.32 26.38
CA ARG A 156 -31.92 7.63 26.71
C ARG A 156 -33.45 7.56 26.82
N ALA A 157 -34.11 6.86 25.90
CA ALA A 157 -35.56 6.67 25.94
C ALA A 157 -35.99 5.86 27.18
N ALA A 158 -35.25 4.80 27.52
CA ALA A 158 -35.50 3.99 28.72
C ALA A 158 -35.33 4.80 30.01
N ILE A 159 -34.25 5.59 30.12
CA ILE A 159 -34.00 6.49 31.26
C ILE A 159 -35.11 7.53 31.37
N HIS A 160 -35.54 8.12 30.25
CA HIS A 160 -36.63 9.08 30.25
C HIS A 160 -37.97 8.46 30.69
N GLY A 161 -38.26 7.24 30.24
CA GLY A 161 -39.43 6.47 30.69
C GLY A 161 -39.41 6.21 32.19
N SER A 162 -38.28 5.72 32.72
CA SER A 162 -38.08 5.49 34.16
C SER A 162 -38.23 6.77 34.98
N THR A 163 -37.63 7.88 34.52
CA THR A 163 -37.73 9.20 35.15
C THR A 163 -39.18 9.69 35.17
N SER A 164 -39.93 9.47 34.08
CA SER A 164 -41.34 9.87 33.98
C SER A 164 -42.22 9.08 34.93
N HIS A 165 -42.00 7.76 35.02
CA HIS A 165 -42.69 6.89 35.98
C HIS A 165 -42.40 7.30 37.43
N MET A 166 -41.14 7.57 37.76
CA MET A 166 -40.74 8.06 39.09
C MET A 166 -41.44 9.38 39.44
N LYS A 167 -41.49 10.33 38.51
CA LYS A 167 -42.23 11.60 38.70
C LYS A 167 -43.71 11.37 38.98
N LEU A 168 -44.33 10.39 38.33
CA LEU A 168 -45.73 10.02 38.56
C LEU A 168 -45.94 9.44 39.97
N LEU A 169 -45.07 8.53 40.40
CA LEU A 169 -45.13 7.96 41.75
C LEU A 169 -44.96 9.03 42.84
N VAL A 170 -44.02 9.97 42.66
CA VAL A 170 -43.83 11.11 43.58
C VAL A 170 -45.09 11.97 43.65
N LYS A 171 -45.72 12.29 42.51
CA LYS A 171 -46.98 13.06 42.47
C LYS A 171 -48.12 12.34 43.19
N LEU A 172 -48.27 11.03 42.97
CA LEU A 172 -49.29 10.22 43.64
C LEU A 172 -49.11 10.22 45.15
N LYS A 173 -47.88 9.97 45.63
CA LYS A 173 -47.57 10.00 47.07
C LYS A 173 -47.79 11.37 47.70
N GLN A 174 -47.48 12.45 46.98
CA GLN A 174 -47.76 13.80 47.45
C GLN A 174 -49.27 14.06 47.60
N GLN A 175 -50.10 13.56 46.69
CA GLN A 175 -51.55 13.67 46.81
C GLN A 175 -52.08 12.88 48.01
N GLU A 176 -51.67 11.63 48.19
CA GLU A 176 -52.04 10.79 49.33
C GLU A 176 -51.74 11.49 50.67
N LEU A 177 -50.51 12.01 50.83
CA LEU A 177 -50.11 12.80 52.00
C LEU A 177 -51.01 14.03 52.21
N SER A 178 -51.36 14.72 51.12
CA SER A 178 -52.24 15.90 51.16
C SER A 178 -53.66 15.55 51.60
N TRP A 179 -54.20 14.41 51.16
CA TRP A 179 -55.49 13.89 51.60
C TRP A 179 -55.49 13.52 53.08
N VAL A 180 -54.45 12.83 53.55
CA VAL A 180 -54.30 12.46 54.97
C VAL A 180 -54.23 13.71 55.85
N LEU A 181 -53.41 14.70 55.48
CA LEU A 181 -53.29 15.96 56.23
C LEU A 181 -54.62 16.72 56.28
N ARG A 182 -55.33 16.84 55.15
CA ARG A 182 -56.67 17.47 55.12
C ARG A 182 -57.69 16.70 55.96
N GLY A 183 -57.67 15.36 55.91
CA GLY A 183 -58.53 14.51 56.71
C GLY A 183 -58.30 14.69 58.21
N HIS A 184 -57.05 14.67 58.66
CA HIS A 184 -56.69 14.95 60.05
C HIS A 184 -57.12 16.36 60.50
N CYS A 185 -56.90 17.40 59.69
CA CYS A 185 -57.39 18.74 60.01
C CYS A 185 -58.91 18.81 60.15
N LEU A 186 -59.66 18.11 59.30
CA LEU A 186 -61.12 18.08 59.35
C LEU A 186 -61.64 17.31 60.58
N ALA A 187 -60.96 16.23 60.96
CA ALA A 187 -61.26 15.47 62.18
C ALA A 187 -61.04 16.34 63.44
N MET A 188 -59.89 17.02 63.52
CA MET A 188 -59.56 17.94 64.62
C MET A 188 -60.54 19.12 64.74
N PHE A 189 -61.17 19.55 63.63
CA PHE A 189 -62.16 20.63 63.64
C PHE A 189 -63.55 20.17 64.12
N LYS A 190 -63.92 18.89 63.93
CA LYS A 190 -65.19 18.32 64.41
C LYS A 190 -65.20 18.00 65.91
N GLU A 191 -64.03 17.91 66.53
CA GLU A 191 -63.84 17.55 67.94
C GLU A 191 -63.80 18.77 68.89
N LYS A 192 -64.06 19.98 68.37
CA LYS A 192 -64.23 21.24 69.12
C LYS A 192 -65.66 21.74 69.01
#